data_AF-A0A2G9NWN2-F1
#
_entry.id   AF-A0A2G9NWN2-F1
#
_cell.length_a   1.000
_cell.length_b   1.000
_cell.length_c   1.000
_cell.angle_alpha   90.00
_cell.angle_beta   90.00
_cell.angle_gamma   90.00
#
_symmetry.space_group_name_H-M   'P 1'
#
loop_
_entity.id
_entity.type
_entity.pdbx_description
1 polymer ?
#
loop_
_entity_poly.entity_id
_entity_poly.type
_entity_poly.pdbx_seq_one_letter_code
_entity_poly.pdbx_strand_id
1 'polypeptide(L)'
;NAAVSDFFKAIVILCDYLIYLEIRTLPKNHNERFLLLKRYFDDIHDNVSNLFKVYTNSYNLRLDREDANKLKDYAYGLKEFIKNKK
;
A
#
# COMPACT_ATOMS: atom_id res chain seq x y z
N ASN A 1 2.06 -12.86 -10.78
CA ASN A 1 0.74 -12.19 -10.62
C ASN A 1 0.16 -12.39 -9.21
N ALA A 2 -0.06 -13.61 -8.71
CA ALA A 2 -0.60 -13.82 -7.35
C ALA A 2 0.20 -13.09 -6.25
N ALA A 3 1.53 -13.24 -6.23
CA ALA A 3 2.40 -12.57 -5.27
C ALA A 3 2.27 -11.03 -5.27
N VAL A 4 2.17 -10.41 -6.45
CA VAL A 4 1.96 -8.95 -6.58
C VAL A 4 0.63 -8.56 -5.95
N SER A 5 -0.43 -9.34 -6.20
CA SER A 5 -1.74 -9.10 -5.62
C SER A 5 -1.71 -9.20 -4.09
N ASP A 6 -1.04 -10.22 -3.56
CA ASP A 6 -0.98 -10.45 -2.11
C ASP A 6 -0.12 -9.39 -1.39
N PHE A 7 1.02 -9.00 -1.96
CA PHE A 7 1.81 -7.90 -1.41
C PHE A 7 1.06 -6.58 -1.48
N PHE A 8 0.33 -6.31 -2.56
CA PHE A 8 -0.47 -5.09 -2.63
C PHE A 8 -1.59 -5.06 -1.58
N LYS A 9 -2.28 -6.19 -1.35
CA LYS A 9 -3.26 -6.32 -0.27
C LYS A 9 -2.62 -6.07 1.11
N ALA A 10 -1.42 -6.59 1.34
CA ALA A 10 -0.69 -6.34 2.58
C ALA A 10 -0.39 -4.85 2.78
N ILE A 11 0.07 -4.16 1.74
CA ILE A 11 0.29 -2.70 1.75
C ILE A 11 -1.00 -1.96 2.10
N VAL A 12 -2.11 -2.34 1.47
CA VAL A 12 -3.43 -1.74 1.71
C VAL A 12 -3.87 -1.90 3.18
N ILE A 13 -3.73 -3.09 3.74
CA ILE A 13 -4.09 -3.36 5.15
C ILE A 13 -3.19 -2.56 6.10
N LEU A 14 -1.89 -2.47 5.82
CA LEU A 14 -0.97 -1.65 6.61
C LEU A 14 -1.31 -0.17 6.54
N CYS A 15 -1.72 0.34 5.37
CA CYS A 15 -2.21 1.71 5.22
C CYS A 15 -3.48 1.96 6.04
N ASP A 16 -4.44 1.04 6.01
CA ASP A 16 -5.68 1.16 6.80
C ASP A 16 -5.38 1.17 8.29
N TYR A 17 -4.46 0.31 8.74
CA TYR A 17 -4.00 0.31 10.12
C TYR A 17 -3.30 1.61 10.50
N LEU A 18 -2.44 2.16 9.63
CA LEU A 18 -1.75 3.43 9.85
C LEU A 18 -2.74 4.62 9.95
N ILE A 19 -3.73 4.69 9.05
CA ILE A 19 -4.81 5.67 9.12
C ILE A 19 -5.58 5.53 10.44
N TYR A 20 -5.91 4.30 10.84
CA TYR A 20 -6.61 4.04 12.09
C TYR A 20 -5.82 4.49 13.31
N LEU A 21 -4.50 4.28 13.32
CA LEU A 21 -3.63 4.77 14.40
C LEU A 21 -3.65 6.29 14.52
N GLU A 22 -3.77 7.00 13.39
CA GLU A 22 -3.75 8.47 13.33
C GLU A 22 -5.09 9.10 13.72
N ILE A 23 -6.19 8.65 13.10
CA ILE A 23 -7.50 9.33 13.19
C ILE A 23 -8.62 8.45 13.75
N ARG A 24 -8.32 7.23 14.22
CA ARG A 24 -9.26 6.27 14.81
C ARG A 24 -10.44 5.90 13.91
N THR A 25 -10.27 6.05 12.60
CA THR A 25 -11.28 5.76 11.58
C THR A 25 -10.68 4.85 10.51
N LEU A 26 -11.49 3.97 9.93
CA LEU A 26 -11.12 3.14 8.79
C LEU A 26 -11.73 3.69 7.50
N PRO A 27 -10.99 3.71 6.38
CA PRO A 27 -11.56 4.10 5.10
C PRO A 27 -12.60 3.07 4.63
N LYS A 28 -13.68 3.55 4.01
CA LYS A 28 -14.80 2.73 3.52
C LYS A 28 -14.52 2.15 2.14
N ASN A 29 -13.64 2.79 1.36
CA ASN A 29 -13.32 2.39 0.00
C ASN A 29 -11.91 2.87 -0.41
N HIS A 30 -11.48 2.52 -1.62
CA HIS A 30 -10.16 2.87 -2.13
C HIS A 30 -9.97 4.39 -2.26
N ASN A 31 -10.95 5.11 -2.79
CA ASN A 31 -10.85 6.56 -2.96
C ASN A 31 -10.66 7.28 -1.63
N GLU A 32 -11.42 6.89 -0.61
CA GLU A 32 -11.28 7.44 0.73
C GLU A 32 -9.91 7.10 1.34
N ARG A 33 -9.42 5.87 1.15
CA ARG A 33 -8.07 5.48 1.59
C ARG A 33 -7.00 6.37 0.98
N PHE A 34 -6.99 6.55 -0.34
CA PHE A 34 -6.01 7.40 -1.01
C PHE A 34 -6.14 8.86 -0.57
N LEU A 35 -7.35 9.38 -0.40
CA LEU A 35 -7.57 10.73 0.12
C LEU A 35 -7.00 10.92 1.53
N LEU A 36 -7.24 9.96 2.42
CA LEU A 36 -6.72 10.01 3.79
C LEU A 36 -5.21 9.85 3.83
N LEU A 37 -4.63 8.97 2.99
CA LEU A 37 -3.18 8.87 2.85
C LEU A 37 -2.59 10.20 2.37
N LYS A 38 -3.16 10.85 1.35
CA LYS A 38 -2.65 12.16 0.88
C LYS A 38 -2.69 13.22 1.99
N ARG A 39 -3.75 13.20 2.80
CA ARG A 39 -3.94 14.19 3.87
C ARG A 39 -2.99 14.02 5.05
N TYR A 40 -2.71 12.78 5.46
CA TYR A 40 -1.97 12.50 6.70
C TYR A 40 -0.59 11.88 6.50
N PHE A 41 -0.33 11.32 5.31
CA PHE A 41 0.85 10.50 5.00
C PHE A 41 1.27 10.69 3.54
N ASP A 42 1.62 11.92 3.16
CA ASP A 42 1.82 12.31 1.76
C ASP A 42 2.86 11.45 1.03
N ASP A 43 3.99 11.16 1.68
CA ASP A 43 5.03 10.30 1.13
C ASP A 43 4.56 8.86 0.90
N ILE A 44 3.72 8.34 1.80
CA ILE A 44 3.15 6.98 1.68
C ILE A 44 2.11 6.96 0.56
N HIS A 45 1.31 8.02 0.43
CA HIS A 45 0.35 8.16 -0.65
C HIS A 45 1.04 8.06 -2.01
N ASP A 46 2.11 8.82 -2.23
CA ASP A 46 2.77 8.90 -3.53
C ASP A 46 3.41 7.55 -3.90
N ASN A 47 4.03 6.87 -2.94
CA ASN A 47 4.56 5.52 -3.13
C ASN A 47 3.47 4.48 -3.43
N VAL A 48 2.38 4.45 -2.64
CA VAL A 48 1.28 3.50 -2.83
C VAL A 48 0.56 3.74 -4.15
N SER A 49 0.40 5.00 -4.57
CA SER A 49 -0.19 5.36 -5.85
C SER A 49 0.62 4.85 -7.04
N ASN A 50 1.95 4.90 -6.94
CA ASN A 50 2.84 4.33 -7.95
C ASN A 50 2.74 2.80 -7.99
N LEU A 51 2.72 2.14 -6.84
CA LEU A 51 2.58 0.68 -6.75
C LEU A 51 1.19 0.21 -7.20
N PHE A 52 0.15 1.02 -7.03
CA PHE A 52 -1.19 0.71 -7.52
C PHE A 52 -1.25 0.60 -9.05
N LYS A 53 -0.45 1.39 -9.78
CA LYS A 53 -0.31 1.25 -11.24
C LYS A 53 0.29 -0.10 -11.61
N VAL A 54 1.32 -0.55 -10.90
CA VAL A 54 1.93 -1.88 -11.09
C VAL A 54 0.92 -2.99 -10.78
N TYR A 55 0.19 -2.86 -9.69
CA TYR A 55 -0.87 -3.80 -9.31
C TYR A 55 -1.99 -3.89 -10.35
N THR A 56 -2.50 -2.76 -10.85
CA THR A 56 -3.57 -2.75 -11.86
C THR A 56 -3.10 -3.34 -13.20
N ASN A 57 -1.84 -3.12 -13.57
CA ASN A 57 -1.23 -3.77 -14.74
C ASN A 57 -1.17 -5.30 -14.59
N SER A 58 -1.09 -5.83 -13.36
CA SER A 58 -1.04 -7.27 -13.10
C SER A 58 -2.26 -8.06 -13.58
N TYR A 59 -3.39 -7.39 -13.78
CA TYR A 59 -4.62 -8.01 -14.28
C TYR A 59 -4.54 -8.35 -15.77
N ASN A 60 -3.83 -7.54 -16.54
CA ASN A 60 -3.79 -7.64 -18.00
C ASN A 60 -2.44 -8.12 -18.53
N LEU A 61 -1.38 -8.02 -17.71
CA LEU A 61 -0.01 -8.35 -18.10
C LEU A 61 0.59 -9.40 -17.18
N ARG A 62 1.49 -10.22 -17.74
CA ARG A 62 2.35 -11.10 -16.95
C ARG A 62 3.45 -10.25 -16.34
N LEU A 63 3.37 -10.04 -15.02
CA LEU A 63 4.39 -9.29 -14.30
C LEU A 63 5.61 -10.16 -14.03
N ASP A 64 6.77 -9.51 -13.99
CA ASP A 64 8.03 -10.16 -13.72
C ASP A 64 8.31 -10.26 -12.20
N ARG A 65 9.47 -10.83 -11.88
CA ARG A 65 9.93 -10.99 -10.50
C ARG A 65 10.31 -9.63 -9.87
N GLU A 66 10.72 -8.66 -10.68
CA GLU A 66 11.15 -7.35 -10.21
C GLU A 66 9.97 -6.56 -9.65
N ASP A 67 8.82 -6.59 -10.33
CA ASP A 67 7.58 -5.98 -9.86
C ASP A 67 7.13 -6.59 -8.52
N ALA A 68 7.18 -7.91 -8.40
CA ALA A 68 6.85 -8.58 -7.15
C ALA A 68 7.80 -8.18 -6.00
N ASN A 69 9.09 -8.05 -6.29
CA ASN A 69 10.08 -7.61 -5.31
C ASN A 69 9.86 -6.15 -4.88
N LYS A 70 9.53 -5.24 -5.80
CA LYS A 70 9.23 -3.83 -5.48
C LYS A 70 8.09 -3.73 -4.46
N LEU A 71 6.99 -4.46 -4.68
CA LEU A 71 5.87 -4.46 -3.74
C LEU A 71 6.23 -5.12 -2.42
N LYS A 72 6.98 -6.22 -2.46
CA LYS A 72 7.46 -6.93 -1.27
C LYS A 72 8.30 -6.01 -0.38
N ASP A 73 9.32 -5.36 -0.95
CA ASP A 73 10.26 -4.54 -0.21
C ASP A 73 9.56 -3.33 0.41
N TYR A 74 8.64 -2.72 -0.33
CA TYR A 74 7.80 -1.65 0.22
C TYR A 74 6.88 -2.13 1.35
N ALA A 75 6.24 -3.30 1.21
CA ALA A 75 5.39 -3.86 2.25
C ALA A 75 6.15 -4.10 3.57
N TYR A 76 7.38 -4.63 3.48
CA TYR A 76 8.25 -4.80 4.65
C TYR A 76 8.71 -3.47 5.23
N GLY A 77 9.14 -2.52 4.39
CA GLY A 77 9.52 -1.18 4.83
C GLY A 77 8.39 -0.46 5.57
N LEU A 78 7.17 -0.51 5.03
CA LEU A 78 5.99 0.08 5.66
C LEU A 78 5.66 -0.58 6.99
N LYS A 79 5.79 -1.91 7.09
CA LYS A 79 5.59 -2.65 8.34
C LYS A 79 6.59 -2.20 9.42
N GLU A 80 7.87 -2.06 9.08
CA GLU A 80 8.88 -1.61 10.05
C GLU A 80 8.68 -0.14 10.44
N PHE A 81 8.31 0.73 9.50
CA PHE A 81 7.92 2.11 9.79
C PHE A 81 6.77 2.17 10.82
N ILE A 82 5.71 1.38 10.62
CA ILE A 82 4.56 1.34 11.54
C ILE A 82 4.96 0.84 12.93
N LYS A 83 5.84 -0.18 13.01
CA LYS A 83 6.32 -0.70 14.29
C LYS A 83 7.09 0.36 15.09
N ASN A 84 7.91 1.15 14.43
CA ASN A 84 8.71 2.20 15.08
C ASN A 84 7.90 3.43 15.51
N LYS A 85 6.65 3.55 15.04
CA LYS A 85 5.71 4.60 15.46
C LYS A 85 4.98 4.26 16.79
N LYS A 86 5.06 3.01 17.25
CA LYS A 86 4.55 2.59 18.58
C LYS A 86 5.57 2.86 19.67
#